data_AF-A0A353GYU0-F1
#
_entry.id   AF-A0A353GYU0-F1
#
_cell.length_a   1.000
_cell.length_b   1.000
_cell.length_c   1.000
_cell.angle_alpha   90.00
_cell.angle_beta   90.00
_cell.angle_gamma   90.00
#
_symmetry.space_group_name_H-M   'P 1'
#
loop_
_entity.id
_entity.type
_entity.pdbx_description
1 polymer ?
#
loop_
_entity_poly.entity_id
_entity_poly.type
_entity_poly.pdbx_seq_one_letter_code
_entity_poly.pdbx_strand_id
1 'polypeptide(L)'
;MITGEIKNKIDKIWTDIWAGGITQPLTVIEQLTYLMFIRSLDEKATENESLEALGQSVPNKIFPQTPEGQALRWSKFKDRDPREIFETIGQKVFPF
;
A
#
# COMPACT_ATOMS: atom_id res chain seq x y z
N MET A 1 -7.97 7.61 -22.36
CA MET A 1 -9.32 7.97 -21.89
C MET A 1 -9.65 7.12 -20.69
N ILE A 2 -10.22 7.70 -19.62
CA ILE A 2 -10.78 6.92 -18.51
C ILE A 2 -12.05 6.23 -19.02
N THR A 3 -12.15 4.91 -18.86
CA THR A 3 -13.36 4.15 -19.23
C THR A 3 -14.46 4.37 -18.18
N GLY A 4 -15.72 4.15 -18.57
CA GLY A 4 -16.85 4.24 -17.63
C GLY A 4 -16.69 3.34 -16.40
N GLU A 5 -16.09 2.15 -16.57
CA GLU A 5 -15.81 1.22 -15.47
C GLU A 5 -14.80 1.77 -14.47
N ILE A 6 -13.73 2.41 -14.94
CA ILE A 6 -12.72 3.01 -14.07
C ILE A 6 -13.33 4.17 -13.29
N LYS A 7 -14.14 5.02 -13.95
CA LYS A 7 -14.85 6.12 -13.29
C LYS A 7 -15.77 5.61 -12.17
N ASN A 8 -16.57 4.57 -12.45
CA ASN A 8 -17.46 3.99 -11.46
C ASN A 8 -16.72 3.43 -10.22
N LYS A 9 -15.52 2.87 -10.41
CA LYS A 9 -14.68 2.42 -9.28
C LYS A 9 -14.20 3.58 -8.42
N ILE A 10 -13.78 4.67 -9.05
CA ILE A 10 -13.33 5.89 -8.34
C ILE A 10 -14.49 6.50 -7.54
N ASP A 11 -15.67 6.61 -8.15
CA ASP A 11 -16.86 7.17 -7.50
C ASP A 11 -17.31 6.31 -6.29
N LYS A 12 -17.16 4.99 -6.40
CA LYS A 12 -17.42 4.08 -5.27
C LYS A 12 -16.47 4.31 -4.10
N ILE A 13 -15.17 4.42 -4.36
CA ILE A 13 -14.17 4.71 -3.31
C ILE A 13 -14.52 6.01 -2.58
N TRP A 14 -14.89 7.05 -3.34
CA TRP A 14 -15.34 8.32 -2.77
C TRP A 14 -16.56 8.17 -1.85
N THR A 15 -17.55 7.39 -2.29
CA THR A 15 -18.78 7.16 -1.52
C THR A 15 -18.49 6.40 -0.22
N ASP A 16 -17.63 5.38 -0.28
CA ASP A 16 -17.26 4.56 0.88
C ASP A 16 -16.49 5.39 1.93
N ILE A 17 -15.57 6.26 1.48
CA ILE A 17 -14.79 7.13 2.36
C ILE A 17 -15.67 8.21 3.03
N TRP A 18 -16.62 8.76 2.28
CA TRP A 18 -17.60 9.69 2.83
C TRP A 18 -18.51 9.03 3.88
N ALA A 19 -18.97 7.80 3.62
CA ALA A 19 -19.73 7.00 4.60
C ALA A 19 -18.91 6.65 5.86
N GLY A 20 -17.59 6.53 5.72
CA GLY A 20 -16.65 6.36 6.83
C GLY A 20 -16.37 7.62 7.65
N GLY A 21 -16.96 8.77 7.30
CA GLY A 21 -16.83 10.02 8.05
C GLY A 21 -15.63 10.89 7.66
N ILE A 22 -14.86 10.52 6.64
CA ILE A 22 -13.76 11.35 6.12
C ILE A 22 -14.32 12.21 4.99
N THR A 23 -14.64 13.46 5.30
CA THR A 23 -15.27 14.40 4.35
C THR A 23 -14.28 15.34 3.68
N GLN A 24 -13.09 15.52 4.25
CA GLN A 24 -12.08 16.46 3.74
C GLN A 24 -11.34 15.88 2.54
N PRO A 25 -11.44 16.47 1.34
CA PRO A 25 -10.89 15.85 0.13
C PRO A 25 -9.37 15.67 0.13
N LEU A 26 -8.64 16.60 0.74
CA LEU A 26 -7.20 16.49 0.86
C LEU A 26 -6.78 15.25 1.66
N THR A 27 -7.46 14.99 2.78
CA THR A 27 -7.23 13.81 3.62
C THR A 27 -7.52 12.53 2.83
N VAL A 28 -8.59 12.50 2.03
CA VAL A 28 -8.91 11.35 1.18
C VAL A 28 -7.77 11.04 0.21
N ILE A 29 -7.27 12.07 -0.48
CA ILE A 29 -6.16 11.92 -1.44
C ILE A 29 -4.89 11.42 -0.73
N GLU A 30 -4.58 11.97 0.43
CA GLU A 30 -3.41 11.57 1.23
C GLU A 30 -3.49 10.10 1.66
N GLN A 31 -4.62 9.66 2.23
CA GLN A 31 -4.79 8.26 2.65
C GLN A 31 -4.70 7.29 1.47
N LEU A 32 -5.32 7.63 0.34
CA LEU A 32 -5.20 6.83 -0.89
C LEU A 32 -3.76 6.78 -1.40
N THR A 33 -3.04 7.90 -1.31
CA THR A 33 -1.63 7.98 -1.73
C THR A 33 -0.75 7.09 -0.87
N TYR A 34 -0.95 7.06 0.45
CA TYR A 34 -0.21 6.14 1.32
C TYR A 34 -0.46 4.67 0.98
N LEU A 35 -1.71 4.28 0.72
CA LEU A 35 -2.05 2.92 0.30
C LEU A 35 -1.42 2.56 -1.05
N MET A 36 -1.45 3.48 -2.03
CA MET A 36 -0.80 3.26 -3.32
C MET A 36 0.73 3.16 -3.17
N PHE A 37 1.32 3.96 -2.29
CA PHE A 37 2.77 3.99 -2.09
C PHE A 37 3.28 2.68 -1.47
N ILE A 38 2.67 2.20 -0.38
CA ILE A 38 3.09 0.93 0.24
C ILE A 38 2.91 -0.28 -0.70
N ARG A 39 1.84 -0.28 -1.51
CA ARG A 39 1.64 -1.30 -2.54
C ARG A 39 2.74 -1.25 -3.60
N SER A 40 3.09 -0.05 -4.07
CA SER A 40 4.15 0.14 -5.07
C SER A 40 5.51 -0.30 -4.55
N LEU A 41 5.80 -0.07 -3.26
CA LEU A 41 7.02 -0.55 -2.61
C LEU A 41 7.08 -2.09 -2.57
N ASP A 42 5.96 -2.76 -2.26
CA ASP A 42 5.88 -4.22 -2.22
C ASP A 42 6.02 -4.85 -3.61
N GLU A 43 5.38 -4.26 -4.62
CA GLU A 43 5.51 -4.69 -6.03
C GLU A 43 6.98 -4.57 -6.48
N LYS A 44 7.64 -3.44 -6.20
CA LYS A 44 9.05 -3.24 -6.53
C LYS A 44 10.00 -4.16 -5.75
N ALA A 45 9.68 -4.48 -4.49
CA ALA A 45 10.46 -5.44 -3.72
C ALA A 45 10.40 -6.85 -4.33
N THR A 46 9.20 -7.24 -4.78
CA THR A 46 8.97 -8.53 -5.46
C THR A 46 9.69 -8.60 -6.81
N GLU A 47 9.67 -7.50 -7.57
CA GLU A 47 10.44 -7.39 -8.81
C GLU A 47 11.95 -7.55 -8.55
N ASN A 48 12.50 -6.84 -7.56
CA ASN A 48 13.91 -6.96 -7.19
C ASN A 48 14.30 -8.40 -6.78
N GLU A 49 13.45 -9.09 -6.01
CA GLU A 49 13.66 -10.49 -5.64
C GLU A 49 13.69 -11.42 -6.86
N SER A 50 12.84 -11.15 -7.86
CA SER A 50 12.82 -11.91 -9.11
C SER A 50 14.10 -11.69 -9.95
N LEU A 51 14.63 -10.46 -9.98
CA LEU A 51 15.87 -10.13 -10.67
C LEU A 51 17.10 -10.76 -10.00
N GLU A 52 17.12 -10.81 -8.68
CA GLU A 52 18.16 -11.53 -7.94
C GLU A 52 18.13 -13.04 -8.17
N ALA A 53 16.94 -13.64 -8.25
CA ALA A 53 16.80 -15.05 -8.62
C ALA A 53 17.34 -15.34 -10.04
N LEU A 54 17.38 -14.33 -10.91
CA LEU A 54 17.98 -14.37 -12.25
C LEU A 54 19.48 -14.01 -12.26
N GLY A 55 20.09 -13.78 -11.09
CA GLY A 55 21.52 -13.50 -10.94
C GLY A 55 21.93 -12.03 -11.05
N GLN A 56 20.97 -11.09 -11.06
CA GLN A 56 21.28 -9.66 -11.01
C GLN A 56 21.49 -9.20 -9.57
N SER A 57 22.51 -8.37 -9.32
CA SER A 57 22.76 -7.83 -7.97
C SER A 57 21.82 -6.65 -7.70
N VAL A 58 20.98 -6.76 -6.66
CA VAL A 58 20.13 -5.67 -6.18
C VAL A 58 20.65 -5.20 -4.81
N PRO A 59 21.50 -4.16 -4.76
CA PRO A 59 22.24 -3.80 -3.56
C PRO A 59 21.38 -3.23 -2.43
N ASN A 60 20.17 -2.73 -2.73
CA ASN A 60 19.30 -2.08 -1.75
C ASN A 60 17.94 -2.79 -1.67
N LYS A 61 17.74 -3.54 -0.58
CA LYS A 61 16.46 -4.13 -0.22
C LYS A 61 15.52 -3.04 0.31
N ILE A 62 14.32 -2.96 -0.26
CA ILE A 62 13.29 -1.97 0.12
C ILE A 62 12.80 -2.23 1.55
N PHE A 63 12.55 -3.50 1.88
CA PHE A 63 12.15 -3.93 3.22
C PHE A 63 13.33 -4.60 3.93
N PRO A 64 13.48 -4.38 5.25
CA PRO A 64 14.45 -5.13 6.04
C PRO A 64 14.22 -6.65 5.87
N GLN A 65 15.31 -7.40 5.78
CA GLN A 65 15.27 -8.86 5.62
C GLN A 65 15.04 -9.60 6.96
N THR A 66 14.52 -8.91 7.96
CA THR A 66 14.09 -9.51 9.23
C THR A 66 12.62 -9.94 9.13
N PRO A 67 12.18 -10.91 9.97
CA PRO A 67 10.76 -11.32 10.01
C PRO A 67 9.81 -10.13 10.21
N GLU A 68 10.20 -9.16 11.03
CA GLU A 68 9.43 -7.97 11.33
C GLU A 68 9.36 -7.04 10.11
N GLY A 69 10.48 -6.84 9.41
CA GLY A 69 10.53 -6.01 8.21
C GLY A 69 9.72 -6.59 7.05
N GLN A 70 9.72 -7.92 6.89
CA GLN A 70 8.90 -8.59 5.89
C GLN A 70 7.40 -8.55 6.22
N ALA A 71 7.04 -8.50 7.50
CA ALA A 71 5.65 -8.33 7.93
C ALA A 71 5.05 -6.97 7.54
N LEU A 72 5.89 -5.98 7.19
CA LEU A 72 5.49 -4.65 6.73
C LEU A 72 5.13 -4.60 5.23
N ARG A 73 5.19 -5.73 4.51
CA ARG A 73 4.82 -5.78 3.09
C ARG A 73 3.31 -5.78 2.92
N TRP A 74 2.81 -5.00 1.95
CA TRP A 74 1.39 -4.92 1.61
C TRP A 74 0.75 -6.31 1.43
N SER A 75 1.40 -7.20 0.68
CA SER A 75 0.98 -8.58 0.46
C SER A 75 0.81 -9.43 1.73
N LYS A 76 1.43 -9.05 2.86
CA LYS A 76 1.39 -9.79 4.13
C LYS A 76 0.31 -9.32 5.10
N PHE A 77 -0.22 -8.11 4.92
CA PHE A 77 -1.25 -7.56 5.82
C PHE A 77 -2.54 -7.13 5.13
N LYS A 78 -2.59 -7.06 3.78
CA LYS A 78 -3.77 -6.59 3.03
C LYS A 78 -5.09 -7.31 3.33
N ASP A 79 -5.03 -8.56 3.80
CA ASP A 79 -6.20 -9.39 4.10
C ASP A 79 -6.49 -9.48 5.62
N ARG A 80 -5.80 -8.68 6.45
CA ARG A 80 -6.01 -8.63 7.91
C ARG A 80 -7.19 -7.73 8.27
N ASP A 81 -7.53 -7.70 9.56
CA ASP A 81 -8.56 -6.80 10.06
C ASP A 81 -8.20 -5.32 9.74
N PRO A 82 -9.16 -4.50 9.28
CA PRO A 82 -8.91 -3.09 8.95
C PRO A 82 -8.24 -2.28 10.06
N ARG A 83 -8.49 -2.60 11.33
CA ARG A 83 -7.85 -1.93 12.48
C ARG A 83 -6.36 -2.28 12.57
N GLU A 84 -6.02 -3.55 12.38
CA GLU A 84 -4.62 -4.00 12.33
C GLU A 84 -3.88 -3.38 11.15
N ILE A 85 -4.56 -3.25 10.00
CA ILE A 85 -4.00 -2.60 8.80
C ILE A 85 -3.71 -1.13 9.11
N PHE A 86 -4.67 -0.42 9.71
CA PHE A 86 -4.50 0.98 10.11
C PHE A 86 -3.32 1.17 11.08
N GLU A 87 -3.23 0.35 12.12
CA GLU A 87 -2.10 0.39 13.06
C GLU A 87 -0.77 0.07 12.37
N THR A 88 -0.74 -0.94 11.50
CA THR A 88 0.49 -1.34 10.80
C THR A 88 0.98 -0.23 9.88
N ILE A 89 0.09 0.36 9.07
CA ILE A 89 0.46 1.44 8.14
C ILE A 89 0.85 2.69 8.92
N GLY A 90 0.01 3.14 9.85
CA GLY A 90 0.18 4.40 10.56
C GLY A 90 1.27 4.41 11.62
N GLN A 91 1.63 3.27 12.22
CA GLN A 91 2.62 3.22 13.30
C GLN A 91 3.92 2.48 12.93
N LYS A 92 3.90 1.61 11.92
CA LYS A 92 5.06 0.74 11.62
C LYS A 92 5.64 0.98 10.24
N VAL A 93 4.79 1.20 9.23
CA VAL A 93 5.25 1.45 7.85
C VAL A 93 5.65 2.92 7.68
N PHE A 94 4.86 3.85 8.21
CA PHE A 94 5.14 5.29 8.20
C PHE A 94 5.13 5.88 9.62
N PRO A 95 6.10 5.52 10.48
CA PRO A 95 6.23 6.10 11.81
C PRO A 95 6.75 7.55 11.70
N PHE A 96 5.83 8.48 11.41
CA PHE A 96 6.07 9.93 11.22
C PHE A 96 6.91 10.31 9.99
#